data_AF-A0A7X5BRC1-F1
#
_entry.id   AF-A0A7X5BRC1-F1
#
_cell.length_a   1.000
_cell.length_b   1.000
_cell.length_c   1.000
_cell.angle_alpha   90.00
_cell.angle_beta   90.00
_cell.angle_gamma   90.00
#
_symmetry.space_group_name_H-M   'P 1'
#
loop_
_entity.id
_entity.type
_entity.pdbx_description
1 polymer ?
#
loop_
_entity_poly.entity_id
_entity_poly.type
_entity_poly.pdbx_seq_one_letter_code
_entity_poly.pdbx_strand_id
1 'polypeptide(L)'
;MDATRRAVCLGLAWLITGCAMRTGTVVEGNLQPRHFRFVTVIEQTEPGPGGWREACVHVPLRRDTGEIFKCTLGVGLPIHAKGSEPIPVELAQRISANCANLAAQTVFSSTTPVTALGLACEEFRTTFGIALEGAILGSRVRQQCHPATLSLKSKARKP
;
A
#
# COMPACT_ATOMS: atom_id res chain seq x y z
N MET A 1 62.23 18.35 -35.27
CA MET A 1 61.17 18.49 -34.26
C MET A 1 60.35 17.23 -34.33
N ASP A 2 60.61 16.29 -33.42
CA ASP A 2 59.87 15.02 -33.33
C ASP A 2 59.37 14.86 -31.91
N ALA A 3 58.05 14.85 -31.77
CA ALA A 3 57.33 14.71 -30.53
C ALA A 3 56.70 13.32 -30.51
N THR A 4 57.29 12.37 -29.78
CA THR A 4 56.62 11.09 -29.54
C THR A 4 56.81 10.61 -28.09
N ARG A 5 55.76 10.92 -27.31
CA ARG A 5 55.11 10.13 -26.25
C ARG A 5 55.95 9.58 -25.09
N ARG A 6 55.79 10.28 -23.96
CA ARG A 6 55.92 9.77 -22.59
C ARG A 6 54.95 8.60 -22.34
N ALA A 7 55.49 7.46 -21.94
CA ALA A 7 54.77 6.44 -21.19
C ALA A 7 54.93 6.75 -19.70
N VAL A 8 53.82 6.96 -18.98
CA VAL A 8 53.82 7.07 -17.51
C VAL A 8 52.61 6.32 -16.95
N CYS A 9 52.93 5.21 -16.30
CA CYS A 9 52.30 4.63 -15.11
C CYS A 9 50.76 4.63 -15.04
N LEU A 10 50.15 3.54 -15.54
CA LEU A 10 48.85 3.05 -15.08
C LEU A 10 49.01 2.49 -13.66
N GLY A 11 49.01 3.38 -12.67
CA GLY A 11 48.94 3.04 -11.26
C GLY A 11 47.55 2.53 -10.88
N LEU A 12 47.55 1.37 -10.23
CA LEU A 12 46.45 0.77 -9.47
C LEU A 12 45.51 1.81 -8.84
N ALA A 13 44.33 1.98 -9.43
CA ALA A 13 43.16 2.50 -8.73
C ALA A 13 42.17 1.33 -8.55
N TRP A 14 42.49 0.45 -7.60
CA TRP A 14 41.52 -0.47 -7.00
C TRP A 14 40.50 0.37 -6.22
N LEU A 15 39.53 0.92 -6.95
CA LEU A 15 38.34 1.52 -6.36
C LEU A 15 37.45 0.37 -5.91
N ILE A 16 37.56 0.07 -4.63
CA ILE A 16 36.71 -0.81 -3.84
C ILE A 16 35.26 -0.39 -4.11
N THR A 17 34.63 -1.13 -5.02
CA THR A 17 33.21 -0.95 -5.34
C THR A 17 32.46 -1.59 -4.18
N GLY A 18 32.29 -0.83 -3.10
CA GLY A 18 31.41 -1.19 -2.01
C GLY A 18 29.99 -1.28 -2.57
N CYS A 19 29.54 -2.48 -2.90
CA CYS A 19 28.13 -2.76 -3.09
C CYS A 19 27.44 -2.51 -1.75
N ALA A 20 26.91 -1.30 -1.55
CA ALA A 20 25.96 -1.05 -0.48
C ALA A 20 24.79 -2.02 -0.69
N MET A 21 24.80 -3.14 0.05
CA MET A 21 23.67 -4.05 0.12
C MET A 21 22.48 -3.23 0.58
N ARG A 22 21.53 -3.03 -0.34
CA ARG A 22 20.30 -2.30 -0.14
C ARG A 22 19.44 -3.11 0.83
N THR A 23 19.64 -2.91 2.12
CA THR A 23 18.80 -3.44 3.20
C THR A 23 17.51 -2.62 3.26
N GLY A 24 16.68 -2.76 2.23
CA GLY A 24 15.39 -2.10 2.15
C GLY A 24 14.31 -3.00 2.72
N THR A 25 13.49 -2.49 3.62
CA THR A 25 12.25 -3.18 4.02
C THR A 25 11.39 -3.41 2.78
N VAL A 26 11.18 -4.65 2.39
CA VAL A 26 10.34 -5.00 1.23
C VAL A 26 8.94 -5.33 1.73
N VAL A 27 7.91 -4.74 1.12
CA VAL A 27 6.56 -5.32 1.24
C VAL A 27 6.53 -6.60 0.46
N GLU A 28 6.51 -7.69 1.20
CA GLU A 28 6.33 -9.01 0.63
C GLU A 28 4.88 -9.14 0.12
N GLY A 29 4.74 -9.16 -1.19
CA GLY A 29 3.48 -9.52 -1.87
C GLY A 29 2.62 -8.33 -2.27
N ASN A 30 2.42 -8.22 -3.58
CA ASN A 30 1.44 -7.34 -4.21
C ASN A 30 0.04 -7.54 -3.58
N LEU A 31 -0.59 -6.48 -3.07
CA LEU A 31 -1.96 -6.52 -2.58
C LEU A 31 -2.90 -6.74 -3.76
N GLN A 32 -3.64 -7.84 -3.73
CA GLN A 32 -4.54 -8.21 -4.81
C GLN A 32 -5.93 -7.62 -4.59
N PRO A 33 -6.71 -7.39 -5.66
CA PRO A 33 -8.10 -6.92 -5.55
C PRO A 33 -8.95 -7.74 -4.56
N ARG A 34 -8.76 -9.07 -4.53
CA ARG A 34 -9.44 -10.00 -3.60
C ARG A 34 -9.16 -9.79 -2.11
N HIS A 35 -8.10 -9.06 -1.75
CA HIS A 35 -7.82 -8.69 -0.36
C HIS A 35 -8.77 -7.57 0.13
N PHE A 36 -9.39 -6.82 -0.79
CA PHE A 36 -10.34 -5.76 -0.50
C PHE A 36 -11.76 -6.33 -0.51
N ARG A 37 -12.14 -6.99 0.58
CA ARG A 37 -13.50 -7.53 0.74
C ARG A 37 -14.43 -6.44 1.26
N PHE A 38 -15.03 -5.70 0.34
CA PHE A 38 -15.98 -4.65 0.67
C PHE A 38 -17.30 -5.24 1.16
N VAL A 39 -17.80 -4.71 2.28
CA VAL A 39 -19.16 -4.91 2.75
C VAL A 39 -19.86 -3.57 2.76
N THR A 40 -21.14 -3.55 2.38
CA THR A 40 -21.96 -2.35 2.53
C THR A 40 -22.18 -2.07 4.01
N VAL A 41 -21.84 -0.86 4.44
CA VAL A 41 -22.01 -0.38 5.83
C VAL A 41 -23.10 0.68 5.93
N ILE A 42 -23.39 1.36 4.83
CA ILE A 42 -24.53 2.28 4.69
C ILE A 42 -25.17 1.92 3.36
N GLU A 43 -26.43 1.53 3.38
CA GLU A 43 -27.18 1.23 2.16
C GLU A 43 -27.42 2.50 1.34
N GLN A 44 -27.52 2.34 0.03
CA GLN A 44 -28.00 3.40 -0.84
C GLN A 44 -29.51 3.30 -0.95
N THR A 45 -30.23 4.25 -0.34
CA THR A 45 -31.70 4.25 -0.32
C THR A 45 -32.31 5.18 -1.36
N GLU A 46 -31.54 6.15 -1.89
CA GLU A 46 -32.01 7.13 -2.87
C GLU A 46 -31.01 7.27 -4.04
N PRO A 47 -31.48 7.62 -5.26
CA PRO A 47 -30.60 7.97 -6.37
C PRO A 47 -29.75 9.20 -6.05
N GLY A 48 -28.43 9.08 -6.18
CA GLY A 48 -27.49 10.17 -5.91
C GLY A 48 -26.28 9.75 -5.06
N PRO A 49 -25.43 10.70 -4.66
CA PRO A 49 -24.25 10.44 -3.83
C PRO A 49 -24.68 9.86 -2.49
N GLY A 50 -24.27 8.63 -2.20
CA GLY A 50 -24.76 7.93 -1.02
C GLY A 50 -24.33 6.47 -1.02
N GLY A 51 -24.62 5.81 0.09
CA GLY A 51 -24.16 4.46 0.36
C GLY A 51 -22.66 4.38 0.58
N TRP A 52 -22.24 3.51 1.49
CA TRP A 52 -20.85 3.32 1.85
C TRP A 52 -20.54 1.84 1.92
N ARG A 53 -19.35 1.50 1.45
CA ARG A 53 -18.77 0.17 1.64
C ARG A 53 -17.43 0.28 2.32
N GLU A 54 -17.10 -0.68 3.18
CA GLU A 54 -15.81 -0.76 3.83
C GLU A 54 -15.16 -2.13 3.68
N ALA A 55 -13.83 -2.17 3.62
CA ALA A 55 -13.02 -3.37 3.65
C ALA A 55 -11.98 -3.27 4.77
N CYS A 56 -11.69 -4.39 5.42
CA CYS A 56 -10.59 -4.51 6.37
C CYS A 56 -9.43 -5.25 5.72
N VAL A 57 -8.28 -4.57 5.60
CA VAL A 57 -7.08 -5.13 5.01
C VAL A 57 -6.00 -5.23 6.08
N HIS A 58 -5.33 -6.37 6.12
CA HIS A 58 -4.20 -6.61 7.01
C HIS A 58 -2.96 -6.87 6.16
N VAL A 59 -1.98 -5.98 6.27
CA VAL A 59 -0.74 -6.03 5.49
C VAL A 59 0.40 -6.41 6.44
N PRO A 60 1.04 -7.58 6.26
CA PRO A 60 2.23 -7.92 7.03
C PRO A 60 3.40 -7.09 6.52
N LEU A 61 3.98 -6.27 7.38
CA LEU A 61 5.25 -5.61 7.14
C LEU A 61 6.35 -6.48 7.75
N ARG A 62 7.34 -6.83 6.94
CA ARG A 62 8.47 -7.66 7.38
C ARG A 62 9.76 -6.86 7.31
N ARG A 63 10.60 -7.08 8.29
CA ARG A 63 11.99 -6.60 8.30
C ARG A 63 12.93 -7.75 8.01
N ASP A 64 14.11 -7.44 7.49
CA ASP A 64 15.19 -8.41 7.23
C ASP A 64 15.64 -9.16 8.49
N THR A 65 15.40 -8.60 9.67
CA THR A 65 15.64 -9.24 10.98
C THR A 65 14.64 -10.36 11.31
N GLY A 66 13.61 -10.56 10.49
CA GLY A 66 12.51 -11.49 10.74
C GLY A 66 11.36 -10.91 11.59
N GLU A 67 11.45 -9.65 12.01
CA GLU A 67 10.35 -8.95 12.68
C GLU A 67 9.15 -8.81 11.74
N ILE A 68 7.95 -9.15 12.23
CA ILE A 68 6.69 -9.02 11.50
C ILE A 68 5.76 -8.09 12.26
N PHE A 69 5.31 -7.02 11.60
CA PHE A 69 4.32 -6.09 12.10
C PHE A 69 3.05 -6.15 11.25
N LYS A 70 1.89 -6.32 11.89
CA LYS A 70 0.60 -6.39 11.19
C LYS A 70 0.00 -5.00 11.04
N CYS A 71 0.19 -4.38 9.88
CA CYS A 71 -0.45 -3.10 9.55
C CYS A 71 -1.93 -3.31 9.20
N THR A 72 -2.83 -2.71 9.98
CA THR A 72 -4.28 -2.82 9.76
C THR A 72 -4.83 -1.56 9.10
N LEU A 73 -5.69 -1.73 8.10
CA LEU A 73 -6.28 -0.66 7.30
C LEU A 73 -7.79 -0.88 7.16
N GLY A 74 -8.58 0.09 7.63
CA GLY A 74 -9.99 0.21 7.27
C GLY A 74 -10.12 1.07 6.01
N VAL A 75 -10.60 0.49 4.91
CA VAL A 75 -10.73 1.17 3.61
C VAL A 75 -12.19 1.43 3.34
N GLY A 76 -12.61 2.68 3.30
CA GLY A 76 -13.99 3.08 3.03
C GLY A 76 -14.12 3.77 1.69
N LEU A 77 -15.16 3.41 0.94
CA LEU A 77 -15.47 3.98 -0.36
C LEU A 77 -16.97 4.33 -0.44
N PRO A 78 -17.32 5.42 -1.14
CA PRO A 78 -18.71 5.65 -1.51
C PRO A 78 -19.17 4.58 -2.52
N ILE A 79 -20.46 4.23 -2.49
CA ILE A 79 -21.05 3.37 -3.53
C ILE A 79 -21.22 4.16 -4.83
N HIS A 80 -21.66 5.41 -4.71
CA HIS A 80 -21.71 6.39 -5.79
C HIS A 80 -20.84 7.59 -5.45
N ALA A 81 -19.83 7.88 -6.28
CA ALA A 81 -19.14 9.15 -6.18
C ALA A 81 -20.04 10.27 -6.75
N LYS A 82 -19.82 11.50 -6.31
CA LYS A 82 -20.66 12.64 -6.70
C LYS A 82 -20.58 12.86 -8.22
N GLY A 83 -21.72 12.78 -8.90
CA GLY A 83 -21.82 12.98 -10.36
C GLY A 83 -21.31 11.80 -11.18
N SER A 84 -21.15 10.61 -10.59
CA SER A 84 -20.77 9.38 -11.30
C SER A 84 -21.84 8.30 -11.19
N GLU A 85 -21.73 7.30 -12.08
CA GLU A 85 -22.39 6.01 -11.93
C GLU A 85 -21.91 5.26 -10.66
N PRO A 86 -22.67 4.24 -10.19
CA PRO A 86 -22.25 3.41 -9.08
C PRO A 86 -20.92 2.73 -9.41
N ILE A 87 -19.99 2.72 -8.46
CA ILE A 87 -18.69 2.07 -8.65
C ILE A 87 -18.89 0.55 -8.45
N PRO A 88 -18.67 -0.30 -9.48
CA PRO A 88 -18.76 -1.75 -9.31
C PRO A 88 -17.77 -2.25 -8.25
N VAL A 89 -18.10 -3.34 -7.55
CA VAL A 89 -17.24 -3.87 -6.47
C VAL A 89 -15.87 -4.27 -7.01
N GLU A 90 -15.83 -4.90 -8.19
CA GLU A 90 -14.61 -5.36 -8.85
C GLU A 90 -13.72 -4.16 -9.24
N LEU A 91 -14.33 -3.06 -9.66
CA LEU A 91 -13.62 -1.82 -9.96
C LEU A 91 -13.05 -1.19 -8.69
N ALA A 92 -13.85 -1.09 -7.63
CA ALA A 92 -13.42 -0.59 -6.33
C ALA A 92 -12.24 -1.42 -5.76
N GLN A 93 -12.30 -2.74 -5.89
CA GLN A 93 -11.23 -3.64 -5.47
C GLN A 93 -9.93 -3.41 -6.25
N ARG A 94 -10.04 -3.28 -7.57
CA ARG A 94 -8.89 -3.04 -8.44
C ARG A 94 -8.24 -1.68 -8.18
N ILE A 95 -9.03 -0.61 -8.06
CA ILE A 95 -8.52 0.73 -7.73
C ILE A 95 -7.82 0.70 -6.37
N SER A 96 -8.47 0.13 -5.36
CA SER A 96 -7.90 0.05 -4.00
C SER A 96 -6.58 -0.74 -3.97
N ALA A 97 -6.52 -1.87 -4.68
CA ALA A 97 -5.30 -2.64 -4.82
C ALA A 97 -4.19 -1.83 -5.49
N ASN A 98 -4.46 -1.21 -6.64
CA ASN A 98 -3.49 -0.43 -7.37
C ASN A 98 -2.95 0.75 -6.54
N CYS A 99 -3.83 1.51 -5.89
CA CYS A 99 -3.43 2.63 -5.04
C CYS A 99 -2.63 2.17 -3.82
N ALA A 100 -3.01 1.05 -3.19
CA ALA A 100 -2.27 0.50 -2.07
C ALA A 100 -0.89 -0.01 -2.50
N ASN A 101 -0.77 -0.65 -3.66
CA ASN A 101 0.52 -1.12 -4.16
C ASN A 101 1.45 0.04 -4.55
N LEU A 102 0.90 1.09 -5.17
CA LEU A 102 1.63 2.32 -5.45
C LEU A 102 2.13 2.97 -4.15
N ALA A 103 1.25 3.13 -3.15
CA ALA A 103 1.62 3.69 -1.86
C ALA A 103 2.67 2.84 -1.13
N ALA A 104 2.54 1.51 -1.16
CA ALA A 104 3.54 0.61 -0.61
C ALA A 104 4.88 0.79 -1.32
N GLN A 105 4.89 0.83 -2.66
CA GLN A 105 6.12 1.08 -3.41
C GLN A 105 6.76 2.41 -3.03
N THR A 106 5.97 3.49 -2.92
CA THR A 106 6.46 4.82 -2.54
C THR A 106 7.09 4.83 -1.15
N VAL A 107 6.41 4.26 -0.14
CA VAL A 107 6.87 4.32 1.26
C VAL A 107 8.01 3.35 1.52
N PHE A 108 7.90 2.11 1.06
CA PHE A 108 8.85 1.08 1.46
C PHE A 108 10.13 1.08 0.61
N SER A 109 10.12 1.69 -0.58
CA SER A 109 11.35 1.89 -1.37
C SER A 109 12.32 2.91 -0.76
N SER A 110 11.81 3.84 0.07
CA SER A 110 12.60 4.87 0.76
C SER A 110 12.89 4.52 2.23
N THR A 111 12.30 3.45 2.74
CA THR A 111 12.41 3.07 4.16
C THR A 111 13.79 2.47 4.47
N THR A 112 14.39 2.92 5.58
CA THR A 112 15.70 2.45 6.05
C THR A 112 15.54 1.30 7.06
N PRO A 113 16.58 0.48 7.29
CA PRO A 113 16.54 -0.60 8.29
C PRO A 113 16.12 -0.17 9.70
N VAL A 114 16.39 1.09 10.05
CA VAL A 114 16.12 1.65 11.39
C VAL A 114 14.71 2.20 11.54
N THR A 115 13.97 2.40 10.44
CA THR A 115 12.60 2.92 10.51
C THR A 115 11.69 1.93 11.24
N ALA A 116 11.06 2.38 12.32
CA ALA A 116 10.11 1.55 13.07
C ALA A 116 8.95 1.10 12.18
N LEU A 117 8.61 -0.20 12.19
CA LEU A 117 7.56 -0.75 11.32
C LEU A 117 6.18 -0.10 11.57
N GLY A 118 5.91 0.32 12.80
CA GLY A 118 4.72 1.10 13.14
C GLY A 118 4.66 2.44 12.40
N LEU A 119 5.79 3.17 12.34
CA LEU A 119 5.86 4.44 11.61
C LEU A 119 5.69 4.23 10.10
N ALA A 120 6.32 3.18 9.56
CA ALA A 120 6.17 2.84 8.14
C ALA A 120 4.71 2.44 7.79
N CYS A 121 3.98 1.82 8.73
CA CYS A 121 2.54 1.56 8.58
C CYS A 121 1.71 2.85 8.56
N GLU A 122 2.02 3.82 9.43
CA GLU A 122 1.33 5.12 9.45
C GLU A 122 1.57 5.91 8.15
N GLU A 123 2.80 5.92 7.66
CA GLU A 123 3.16 6.58 6.40
C GLU A 123 2.48 5.88 5.21
N PHE A 124 2.52 4.55 5.17
CA PHE A 124 1.81 3.77 4.17
C PHE A 124 0.31 4.06 4.17
N ARG A 125 -0.33 4.14 5.34
CA ARG A 125 -1.75 4.48 5.47
C ARG A 125 -2.05 5.86 4.90
N THR A 126 -1.21 6.83 5.22
CA THR A 126 -1.36 8.22 4.76
C THR A 126 -1.22 8.31 3.25
N THR A 127 -0.15 7.75 2.68
CA THR A 127 0.08 7.76 1.24
C THR A 127 -1.00 6.98 0.48
N PHE A 128 -1.48 5.85 1.03
CA PHE A 128 -2.60 5.12 0.45
C PHE A 128 -3.89 5.94 0.49
N GLY A 129 -4.18 6.64 1.58
CA GLY A 129 -5.33 7.54 1.68
C GLY A 129 -5.32 8.64 0.63
N ILE A 130 -4.17 9.29 0.43
CA ILE A 130 -4.00 10.33 -0.61
C ILE A 130 -4.21 9.76 -2.01
N ALA A 131 -3.58 8.63 -2.32
CA ALA A 131 -3.70 7.99 -3.63
C ALA A 131 -5.12 7.49 -3.91
N LEU A 132 -5.83 7.00 -2.89
CA LEU A 132 -7.20 6.51 -3.03
C LEU A 132 -8.17 7.68 -3.22
N GLU A 133 -8.01 8.78 -2.49
CA GLU A 133 -8.85 9.97 -2.62
C GLU A 133 -8.71 10.64 -3.99
N GLY A 134 -7.49 10.66 -4.53
CA GLY A 134 -7.26 11.12 -5.90
C GLY A 134 -7.92 10.23 -6.96
N ALA A 135 -8.19 8.96 -6.67
CA ALA A 135 -8.83 8.02 -7.59
C ALA A 135 -10.35 7.91 -7.40
N ILE A 136 -10.84 8.01 -6.17
CA ILE A 136 -12.25 7.94 -5.78
C ILE A 136 -12.49 9.04 -4.74
N LEU A 137 -13.13 10.13 -5.17
CA LEU A 137 -13.47 11.24 -4.28
C LEU A 137 -14.37 10.77 -3.13
N GLY A 138 -14.05 11.21 -1.91
CA GLY A 138 -14.75 10.84 -0.69
C GLY A 138 -14.35 9.49 -0.09
N SER A 139 -13.31 8.86 -0.63
CA SER A 139 -12.71 7.66 -0.03
C SER A 139 -12.01 7.96 1.30
N ARG A 140 -11.78 6.92 2.10
CA ARG A 140 -11.02 7.08 3.35
C ARG A 140 -10.22 5.84 3.68
N VAL A 141 -9.06 6.05 4.29
CA VAL A 141 -8.26 4.98 4.90
C VAL A 141 -8.08 5.29 6.38
N ARG A 142 -8.39 4.32 7.25
CA ARG A 142 -8.40 4.44 8.71
C ARG A 142 -7.48 3.41 9.35
N GLN A 143 -7.03 3.70 10.56
CA GLN A 143 -6.25 2.77 11.37
C GLN A 143 -7.06 1.58 11.91
N GLN A 144 -8.37 1.77 12.04
CA GLN A 144 -9.28 0.76 12.56
C GLN A 144 -10.24 0.30 11.47
N CYS A 145 -10.58 -0.98 11.49
CA CYS A 145 -11.57 -1.56 10.61
C CYS A 145 -12.99 -1.34 11.16
N HIS A 146 -13.96 -1.15 10.26
CA HIS A 146 -15.36 -1.07 10.66
C HIS A 146 -15.85 -2.41 11.24
N PRO A 147 -16.64 -2.44 12.33
CA PRO A 147 -17.11 -3.68 12.95
C PRO A 147 -17.77 -4.68 11.98
N ALA A 148 -18.54 -4.17 11.01
CA ALA A 148 -19.19 -4.99 9.98
C ALA A 148 -18.22 -5.77 9.08
N THR A 149 -16.96 -5.34 8.96
CA THR A 149 -15.93 -6.04 8.17
C THR A 149 -15.28 -7.19 8.94
N LEU A 150 -15.41 -7.20 10.28
CA LEU A 150 -14.82 -8.20 11.16
C LEU A 150 -15.72 -9.44 11.32
N SER A 151 -17.04 -9.27 11.15
CA SER A 151 -18.06 -10.31 11.35
C SER A 151 -18.11 -11.38 10.24
N LEU A 152 -17.39 -11.19 9.13
CA LEU A 152 -17.26 -12.22 8.08
C LEU A 152 -16.57 -13.50 8.58
N LYS A 153 -15.90 -13.47 9.75
CA LYS A 153 -15.33 -14.66 10.40
C LYS A 153 -16.26 -15.33 11.43
N SER A 154 -17.37 -14.72 11.85
CA SER A 154 -18.20 -15.23 12.96
C SER A 154 -19.45 -16.02 12.55
N LYS A 155 -19.84 -16.04 11.27
CA LYS A 155 -20.79 -17.06 10.77
C LYS A 155 -20.07 -18.40 10.56
N ALA A 156 -19.55 -18.96 11.64
CA ALA A 156 -19.32 -20.40 11.71
C ALA A 156 -20.68 -21.08 11.50
N ARG A 157 -20.76 -21.88 10.42
CA ARG A 157 -21.88 -22.75 10.12
C ARG A 157 -22.21 -23.58 11.36
N LYS A 158 -23.38 -23.35 11.98
CA LYS A 158 -23.91 -24.24 13.01
C LYS A 158 -24.20 -25.59 12.34
N PRO A 159 -23.81 -26.73 12.95
CA PRO A 159 -24.12 -28.06 12.42
C PRO A 159 -25.62 -28.29 12.30
#